data_AF-A0AAQ4R8C7-F1
#
_entry.id   AF-A0AAQ4R8C7-F1
#
_cell.length_a   1.000
_cell.length_b   1.000
_cell.length_c   1.000
_cell.angle_alpha   90.00
_cell.angle_beta   90.00
_cell.angle_gamma   90.00
#
_symmetry.space_group_name_H-M   'P 1'
#
loop_
_entity.id
_entity.type
_entity.pdbx_description
1 polymer ?
#
loop_
_entity_poly.entity_id
_entity_poly.type
_entity_poly.pdbx_seq_one_letter_code
_entity_poly.pdbx_strand_id
1 'polypeptide(L)'
;MYNPYVGDETVISWLSRYGKVESAVRYLRDSFGIWSGRRQFKVLLEDNPGGGGGLRHPPAYFSIGEDRGFLFYSGQPSFCRQCRSFGHMATDCTEGRCRNCGGRGHSVAACGAPKTCHGCGGEGHIVRDCFLFYSGQPSFCRQCRSFGHMATDCTEGRCRNCGGRGHSVAAVTSKAFSCWFHWIHRTSCTIKCSCPMITCFPKKLSTGLGRLLS
;
A
#
# COMPACT_ATOMS: atom_id res chain seq x y z
N MET A 1 4.43 11.04 15.18
CA MET A 1 5.24 12.14 14.65
C MET A 1 5.55 13.03 15.84
N TYR A 2 6.82 13.37 16.08
CA TYR A 2 7.18 14.26 17.18
C TYR A 2 6.66 15.68 16.88
N ASN A 3 6.01 16.31 17.86
CA ASN A 3 5.71 17.73 17.80
C ASN A 3 6.69 18.48 18.74
N PRO A 4 7.54 19.38 18.22
CA PRO A 4 8.46 20.19 19.03
C PRO A 4 7.77 21.18 19.98
N TYR A 5 6.51 21.54 19.76
CA TYR A 5 5.76 22.47 20.60
C TYR A 5 5.20 21.81 21.87
N VAL A 6 5.15 20.47 21.93
CA VAL A 6 4.70 19.74 23.13
C VAL A 6 5.92 19.29 23.92
N GLY A 7 6.35 20.15 24.85
CA GLY A 7 7.46 19.90 25.77
C GLY A 7 7.22 18.70 26.69
N ASP A 8 8.30 18.16 27.24
CA ASP A 8 8.26 16.99 28.13
C ASP A 8 7.43 17.26 29.38
N GLU A 9 7.56 18.46 29.98
CA GLU A 9 6.79 18.88 31.15
C GLU A 9 5.28 18.81 30.94
N THR A 10 4.81 19.16 29.74
CA THR A 10 3.39 19.08 29.39
C THR A 10 2.92 17.61 29.34
N VAL A 11 3.75 16.72 28.79
CA VAL A 11 3.47 15.29 28.75
C VAL A 11 3.51 14.69 30.15
N ILE A 12 4.48 15.08 30.98
CA ILE A 12 4.59 14.67 32.39
C ILE A 12 3.34 15.10 33.15
N SER A 13 2.95 16.38 33.07
CA SER A 13 1.72 16.90 33.69
C SER A 13 0.47 16.13 33.24
N TRP A 14 0.37 15.79 31.96
CA TRP A 14 -0.72 14.97 31.43
C TRP A 14 -0.72 13.54 32.00
N LEU A 15 0.45 12.91 32.10
CA LEU A 15 0.66 11.55 32.63
C LEU A 15 0.42 11.47 34.14
N SER A 16 0.73 12.52 34.89
CA SER A 16 0.54 12.60 36.34
C SER A 16 -0.91 12.41 36.78
N ARG A 17 -1.87 12.50 35.86
CA ARG A 17 -3.29 12.21 36.11
C ARG A 17 -3.61 10.71 36.23
N TYR A 18 -2.68 9.83 35.84
CA TYR A 18 -2.85 8.38 35.85
C TYR A 18 -1.89 7.68 36.83
N GLY A 19 -0.96 8.42 37.42
CA GLY A 19 -0.02 7.91 38.40
C GLY A 19 1.24 8.75 38.53
N LYS A 20 2.24 8.21 39.22
CA LYS A 20 3.48 8.92 39.53
C LYS A 20 4.48 8.80 38.38
N VAL A 21 4.86 9.93 37.79
CA VAL A 21 5.85 10.01 36.70
C VAL A 21 7.25 10.19 37.30
N GLU A 22 8.21 9.38 36.86
CA GLU A 22 9.62 9.63 37.14
C GLU A 22 10.17 10.67 36.16
N SER A 23 10.98 11.61 36.66
CA SER A 23 11.44 12.78 35.91
C SER A 23 12.43 12.48 34.77
N ALA A 24 12.99 11.27 34.70
CA ALA A 24 13.97 10.92 33.69
C ALA A 24 13.29 10.53 32.35
N VAL A 25 13.18 11.48 31.43
CA VAL A 25 12.71 11.23 30.05
C VAL A 25 13.83 10.63 29.22
N ARG A 26 13.56 9.48 28.57
CA ARG A 26 14.50 8.84 27.65
C ARG A 26 14.07 9.03 26.21
N TYR A 27 14.96 9.63 25.42
CA TYR A 27 14.79 9.80 23.98
C TYR A 27 15.24 8.53 23.25
N LEU A 28 14.31 7.81 22.63
CA LEU A 28 14.61 6.53 21.99
C LEU A 28 15.31 6.76 20.65
N ARG A 29 16.58 6.38 20.59
CA ARG A 29 17.43 6.42 19.41
C ARG A 29 17.50 5.04 18.76
N ASP A 30 17.70 5.02 17.45
CA ASP A 30 17.95 3.79 16.70
C ASP A 30 19.42 3.34 16.83
N SER A 31 19.78 2.27 16.11
CA SER A 31 21.14 1.72 16.10
C SER A 31 22.19 2.67 15.55
N PHE A 32 21.79 3.68 14.77
CA PHE A 32 22.68 4.70 14.21
C PHE A 32 22.77 5.95 15.10
N GLY A 33 22.13 5.95 16.28
CA GLY A 33 22.08 7.09 17.20
C GLY A 33 21.09 8.19 16.79
N ILE A 34 20.33 7.98 15.71
CA ILE A 34 19.34 8.92 15.21
C ILE A 34 18.10 8.79 16.09
N TRP A 35 17.54 9.92 16.49
CA TRP A 35 16.35 9.93 17.33
C TRP A 35 15.10 9.56 16.52
N SER A 36 14.35 8.57 17.00
CA SER A 36 13.14 8.05 16.33
C SER A 36 11.90 8.94 16.48
N GLY A 37 12.01 10.11 17.12
CA GLY A 37 10.88 10.96 17.50
C GLY A 37 10.04 10.38 18.66
N ARG A 38 10.45 9.26 19.25
CA ARG A 38 9.77 8.61 20.38
C ARG A 38 10.43 9.03 21.69
N ARG A 39 9.59 9.30 22.68
CA ARG A 39 9.95 9.63 24.06
C ARG A 39 9.45 8.52 24.97
N GLN A 40 10.28 8.10 25.91
CA GLN A 40 9.95 7.09 26.90
C GLN A 40 9.93 7.73 28.28
N PHE A 41 8.80 7.55 28.96
CA PHE A 41 8.57 8.01 30.33
C PHE A 41 8.40 6.77 31.20
N LYS A 42 8.91 6.83 32.43
CA LYS A 42 8.62 5.81 33.44
C LYS A 42 7.49 6.34 34.31
N VAL A 43 6.43 5.55 34.44
CA VAL A 43 5.22 5.93 35.17
C VAL A 43 4.77 4.75 36.00
N LEU A 44 4.57 4.99 37.29
CA LEU A 44 3.91 4.05 38.19
C LEU A 44 2.41 4.38 38.18
N LEU A 45 1.60 3.52 37.56
CA LEU A 45 0.16 3.74 37.44
C LEU A 45 -0.55 3.55 38.79
N GLU A 46 -1.60 4.34 39.01
CA GLU A 46 -2.51 4.19 40.16
C GLU A 46 -3.41 2.97 40.01
N ASP A 47 -3.82 2.41 41.14
CA ASP A 47 -4.82 1.34 41.18
C ASP A 47 -6.22 1.88 40.84
N ASN A 48 -6.97 1.11 40.08
CA ASN A 48 -8.39 1.33 39.82
C ASN A 48 -9.11 -0.03 39.71
N PRO A 49 -9.94 -0.41 40.69
CA PRO A 49 -10.61 -1.71 40.69
C PRO A 49 -11.57 -1.92 39.49
N GLY A 50 -12.01 -0.85 38.82
CA GLY A 50 -12.81 -0.92 37.59
C GLY A 50 -11.99 -0.91 36.29
N GLY A 51 -10.67 -0.73 36.37
CA GLY A 51 -9.77 -0.71 35.22
C GLY A 51 -9.35 -2.12 34.79
N GLY A 52 -8.97 -2.28 33.52
CA GLY A 52 -8.33 -3.53 33.08
C GLY A 52 -7.16 -3.88 34.00
N GLY A 53 -7.07 -5.13 34.47
CA GLY A 53 -5.99 -5.52 35.39
C GLY A 53 -5.90 -4.73 36.70
N GLY A 54 -6.96 -4.01 37.12
CA GLY A 54 -6.98 -3.26 38.37
C GLY A 54 -6.20 -1.94 38.35
N LEU A 55 -5.81 -1.41 37.18
CA LEU A 55 -5.01 -0.20 37.07
C LEU A 55 -5.73 0.93 36.33
N ARG A 56 -5.35 2.16 36.64
CA ARG A 56 -5.82 3.37 35.96
C ARG A 56 -5.02 3.62 34.68
N HIS A 57 -5.46 2.98 33.60
CA HIS A 57 -4.76 3.07 32.31
C HIS A 57 -4.92 4.44 31.62
N PRO A 58 -3.83 5.13 31.23
CA PRO A 58 -3.91 6.24 30.29
C PRO A 58 -4.45 5.77 28.94
N PRO A 59 -5.26 6.60 28.24
CA PRO A 59 -5.77 6.27 26.92
C PRO A 59 -4.62 6.13 25.93
N ALA A 60 -4.67 5.09 25.09
CA ALA A 60 -3.63 4.81 24.10
C ALA A 60 -3.52 5.91 23.03
N TYR A 61 -4.64 6.56 22.73
CA TYR A 61 -4.72 7.74 21.89
C TYR A 61 -5.13 8.91 22.77
N PHE A 62 -4.34 9.97 22.79
CA PHE A 62 -4.62 11.15 23.61
C PHE A 62 -4.42 12.45 22.85
N SER A 63 -4.99 13.52 23.40
CA SER A 63 -4.80 14.88 22.90
C SER A 63 -4.29 15.79 24.00
N ILE A 64 -3.31 16.62 23.65
CA ILE A 64 -2.79 17.73 24.47
C ILE A 64 -2.95 18.98 23.61
N GLY A 65 -3.97 19.80 23.88
CA GLY A 65 -4.38 20.87 22.97
C GLY A 65 -4.84 20.31 21.62
N GLU A 66 -4.33 20.88 20.53
CA GLU A 66 -4.61 20.41 19.16
C GLU A 66 -3.78 19.16 18.78
N ASP A 67 -2.77 18.86 19.59
CA ASP A 67 -1.82 17.81 19.30
C ASP A 67 -2.32 16.44 19.70
N ARG A 68 -2.00 15.46 18.84
CA ARG A 68 -2.43 14.07 18.99
C ARG A 68 -1.22 13.22 19.31
N GLY A 69 -1.31 12.48 20.41
CA GLY A 69 -0.29 11.56 20.88
C GLY A 69 -0.76 10.11 20.86
N PHE A 70 0.21 9.22 20.72
CA PHE A 70 0.01 7.78 20.90
C PHE A 70 0.94 7.29 22.00
N LEU A 71 0.40 6.45 22.89
CA LEU A 71 1.12 5.88 24.02
C LEU A 71 0.96 4.36 24.01
N PHE A 72 2.09 3.67 24.17
CA PHE A 72 2.20 2.22 24.16
C PHE A 72 3.05 1.76 25.33
N TYR A 73 2.58 0.74 26.06
CA TYR A 73 3.31 0.12 27.17
C TYR A 73 2.84 -1.32 27.39
N SER A 74 3.63 -2.10 28.12
CA SER A 74 3.30 -3.47 28.49
C SER A 74 2.09 -3.52 29.43
N GLY A 75 1.16 -4.46 29.18
CA GLY A 75 -0.04 -4.59 30.01
C GLY A 75 -1.13 -3.56 29.69
N GLN A 76 -0.95 -2.73 28.66
CA GLN A 76 -2.01 -1.86 28.18
C GLN A 76 -3.19 -2.69 27.66
N PRO A 77 -4.43 -2.44 28.12
CA PRO A 77 -5.59 -3.17 27.66
C PRO A 77 -5.83 -2.94 26.17
N SER A 78 -6.44 -3.92 25.52
CA SER A 78 -6.85 -3.78 24.13
C SER A 78 -7.77 -2.56 23.95
N PHE A 79 -7.50 -1.77 22.91
CA PHE A 79 -8.28 -0.59 22.61
C PHE A 79 -8.69 -0.55 21.14
N CYS A 80 -9.87 0.00 20.91
CA CYS A 80 -10.42 0.15 19.58
C CYS A 80 -9.82 1.36 18.88
N ARG A 81 -9.26 1.17 17.69
CA ARG A 81 -8.69 2.26 16.89
C ARG A 81 -9.74 3.16 16.22
N GLN A 82 -11.02 2.79 16.28
CA GLN A 82 -12.12 3.58 15.70
C GLN A 82 -12.74 4.51 16.75
N CYS A 83 -13.25 3.97 17.87
CA CYS A 83 -13.88 4.76 18.94
C CYS A 83 -12.91 5.18 20.05
N ARG A 84 -11.70 4.62 20.10
CA ARG A 84 -10.63 4.92 21.09
C ARG A 84 -10.91 4.41 22.51
N SER A 85 -11.99 3.66 22.70
CA SER A 85 -12.33 3.01 23.97
C SER A 85 -11.59 1.69 24.17
N PHE A 86 -11.42 1.30 25.43
CA PHE A 86 -10.87 -0.01 25.80
C PHE A 86 -11.93 -1.11 25.75
N GLY A 87 -11.50 -2.37 25.71
CA GLY A 87 -12.35 -3.56 25.89
C GLY A 87 -12.84 -4.23 24.61
N HIS A 88 -12.54 -3.69 23.43
CA HIS A 88 -12.88 -4.33 22.15
C HIS A 88 -11.92 -3.90 21.02
N MET A 89 -11.93 -4.65 19.92
CA MET A 89 -11.16 -4.35 18.72
C MET A 89 -11.98 -3.56 17.70
N ALA A 90 -11.31 -2.95 16.72
CA ALA A 90 -11.98 -2.17 15.68
C ALA A 90 -12.98 -2.98 14.83
N THR A 91 -12.86 -4.30 14.82
CA THR A 91 -13.78 -5.25 14.18
C THR A 91 -15.12 -5.32 14.89
N ASP A 92 -15.11 -5.25 16.22
CA ASP A 92 -16.28 -5.43 17.09
C ASP A 92 -16.83 -4.09 17.58
N CYS A 93 -16.39 -3.00 16.95
CA CYS A 93 -16.71 -1.65 17.35
C CYS A 93 -18.06 -1.19 16.77
N THR A 94 -19.09 -1.15 17.60
CA THR A 94 -20.44 -0.67 17.24
C THR A 94 -20.51 0.85 17.12
N GLU A 95 -19.72 1.57 17.92
CA GLU A 95 -19.66 3.05 17.93
C GLU A 95 -18.75 3.62 16.84
N GLY A 96 -18.19 2.76 16.01
CA GLY A 96 -17.24 3.11 14.96
C GLY A 96 -17.89 4.01 13.92
N ARG A 97 -17.20 5.09 13.54
CA ARG A 97 -17.60 5.90 12.40
C ARG A 97 -17.14 5.20 11.11
N CYS A 98 -18.07 4.90 10.22
CA CYS A 98 -17.78 4.42 8.89
C CYS A 98 -16.86 5.40 8.17
N ARG A 99 -15.72 4.91 7.68
CA ARG A 99 -14.75 5.77 7.01
C ARG A 99 -15.26 6.28 5.67
N ASN A 100 -16.16 5.55 5.00
CA ASN A 100 -16.70 5.96 3.70
C ASN A 100 -17.75 7.08 3.83
N CYS A 101 -18.84 6.85 4.56
CA CYS A 101 -19.98 7.78 4.62
C CYS A 101 -20.08 8.60 5.92
N GLY A 102 -19.23 8.32 6.92
CA GLY A 102 -19.31 8.98 8.22
C GLY A 102 -20.46 8.52 9.12
N GLY A 103 -21.31 7.59 8.68
CA GLY A 103 -22.38 6.99 9.49
C GLY A 103 -21.83 6.11 10.62
N ARG A 104 -22.65 5.83 11.64
CA ARG A 104 -22.30 4.95 12.77
C ARG A 104 -22.90 3.55 12.59
N GLY A 105 -22.46 2.59 13.40
CA GLY A 105 -23.11 1.27 13.50
C GLY A 105 -22.81 0.28 12.36
N HIS A 106 -21.88 0.61 11.45
CA HIS A 106 -21.49 -0.30 10.37
C HIS A 106 -20.02 -0.11 9.98
N SER A 107 -19.42 -1.18 9.45
CA SER A 107 -18.07 -1.16 8.89
C SER A 107 -18.10 -0.66 7.45
N VAL A 108 -16.94 -0.27 6.90
CA VAL A 108 -16.82 0.13 5.49
C VAL A 108 -17.29 -0.96 4.53
N ALA A 109 -17.15 -2.24 4.91
CA ALA A 109 -17.59 -3.37 4.10
C ALA A 109 -19.11 -3.51 4.05
N ALA A 110 -19.81 -3.13 5.12
CA ALA A 110 -21.27 -3.15 5.22
C ALA A 110 -21.91 -1.78 4.89
N CYS A 111 -21.15 -0.86 4.29
CA CYS A 111 -21.63 0.47 3.94
C CYS A 111 -22.42 0.43 2.63
N GLY A 112 -23.69 0.81 2.66
CA GLY A 112 -24.54 0.92 1.47
C GLY A 112 -24.32 2.19 0.63
N ALA A 113 -23.52 3.14 1.13
CA ALA A 113 -23.20 4.35 0.38
C ALA A 113 -22.15 4.07 -0.70
N PRO A 114 -22.18 4.78 -1.84
CA PRO A 114 -21.14 4.67 -2.86
C PRO A 114 -19.77 4.98 -2.27
N LYS A 115 -18.72 4.34 -2.79
CA LYS A 115 -17.34 4.62 -2.37
C LYS A 115 -16.99 6.05 -2.79
N THR A 116 -16.68 6.90 -1.82
CA THR A 116 -16.24 8.27 -2.07
C THR A 116 -14.75 8.41 -1.83
N CYS A 117 -14.09 9.17 -2.70
CA CYS A 117 -12.69 9.49 -2.56
C CYS A 117 -12.53 10.66 -1.58
N HIS A 118 -11.97 10.40 -0.39
CA HIS A 118 -11.71 11.46 0.60
C HIS A 118 -10.72 12.53 0.15
N GLY A 119 -10.02 12.29 -0.96
CA GLY A 119 -9.08 13.25 -1.53
C GLY A 119 -9.78 14.27 -2.41
N CYS A 120 -10.40 13.80 -3.51
CA CYS A 120 -10.99 14.68 -4.53
C CYS A 120 -12.50 14.84 -4.41
N GLY A 121 -13.16 14.11 -3.51
CA GLY A 121 -14.62 14.10 -3.36
C GLY A 121 -15.38 13.29 -4.42
N GLY A 122 -14.71 12.74 -5.43
CA GLY A 122 -15.35 11.95 -6.48
C GLY A 122 -15.84 10.58 -6.00
N GLU A 123 -16.88 10.07 -6.64
CA GLU A 123 -17.46 8.74 -6.34
C GLU A 123 -16.83 7.62 -7.19
N GLY A 124 -17.05 6.37 -6.81
CA GLY A 124 -16.65 5.19 -7.57
C GLY A 124 -15.19 4.74 -7.38
N HIS A 125 -14.38 5.48 -6.62
CA HIS A 125 -12.99 5.15 -6.34
C HIS A 125 -12.57 5.58 -4.92
N ILE A 126 -11.52 4.96 -4.39
CA ILE A 126 -10.89 5.38 -3.11
C ILE A 126 -9.67 6.24 -3.40
N VAL A 127 -9.14 6.93 -2.37
CA VAL A 127 -7.95 7.80 -2.52
C VAL A 127 -6.82 7.09 -3.26
N ARG A 128 -6.54 5.81 -2.94
CA ARG A 128 -5.52 4.97 -3.61
C ARG A 128 -5.67 4.88 -5.14
N ASP A 129 -6.91 4.91 -5.61
CA ASP A 129 -7.27 4.76 -7.02
C ASP A 129 -7.64 6.12 -7.64
N CYS A 130 -7.39 7.22 -6.93
CA CYS A 130 -7.70 8.58 -7.36
C CYS A 130 -6.62 9.13 -8.30
N PHE A 131 -7.02 9.32 -9.56
CA PHE A 131 -6.16 9.90 -10.59
C PHE A 131 -5.71 11.35 -10.26
N LEU A 132 -6.53 12.10 -9.50
CA LEU A 132 -6.22 13.47 -9.10
C LEU A 132 -5.21 13.55 -7.95
N PHE A 133 -5.21 12.58 -7.02
CA PHE A 133 -4.30 12.58 -5.87
C PHE A 133 -2.93 12.00 -6.18
N TYR A 134 -2.86 11.03 -7.10
CA TYR A 134 -1.60 10.47 -7.60
C TYR A 134 -1.17 11.08 -8.93
N SER A 135 -1.50 12.35 -9.15
CA SER A 135 -1.09 13.18 -10.29
C SER A 135 0.44 13.47 -10.32
N GLY A 136 1.25 12.46 -9.99
CA GLY A 136 2.65 12.29 -10.39
C GLY A 136 2.92 10.98 -11.15
N GLN A 137 1.96 10.05 -11.25
CA GLN A 137 2.02 8.89 -12.13
C GLN A 137 0.61 8.61 -12.65
N PRO A 138 0.19 9.25 -13.75
CA PRO A 138 -1.01 8.79 -14.43
C PRO A 138 -0.81 7.31 -14.78
N SER A 139 -1.76 6.46 -14.41
CA SER A 139 -1.72 5.03 -14.72
C SER A 139 -1.76 4.88 -16.24
N PHE A 140 -0.57 4.88 -16.83
CA PHE A 140 -0.37 4.67 -18.24
C PHE A 140 -0.64 3.20 -18.52
N CYS A 141 -1.25 2.93 -19.66
CA CYS A 141 -1.33 1.57 -20.14
C CYS A 141 0.09 0.99 -20.20
N ARG A 142 0.38 -0.07 -19.45
CA ARG A 142 1.71 -0.69 -19.40
C ARG A 142 2.22 -1.18 -20.76
N GLN A 143 1.32 -1.26 -21.76
CA GLN A 143 1.61 -1.76 -23.09
C GLN A 143 1.87 -0.65 -24.13
N CYS A 144 1.15 0.47 -24.11
CA CYS A 144 1.32 1.59 -25.08
C CYS A 144 1.76 2.92 -24.45
N ARG A 145 1.75 3.02 -23.11
CA ARG A 145 2.04 4.22 -22.32
C ARG A 145 1.07 5.40 -22.50
N SER A 146 -0.02 5.21 -23.24
CA SER A 146 -1.10 6.18 -23.37
C SER A 146 -2.03 6.15 -22.15
N PHE A 147 -2.78 7.24 -21.98
CA PHE A 147 -3.77 7.42 -20.90
C PHE A 147 -5.18 7.02 -21.33
N GLY A 148 -6.10 6.93 -20.37
CA GLY A 148 -7.54 6.73 -20.64
C GLY A 148 -8.00 5.29 -20.78
N HIS A 149 -7.13 4.29 -20.61
CA HIS A 149 -7.50 2.86 -20.62
C HIS A 149 -6.49 2.00 -19.83
N MET A 150 -6.93 0.80 -19.41
CA MET A 150 -6.07 -0.20 -18.75
C MET A 150 -5.37 -1.10 -19.79
N ALA A 151 -4.32 -1.82 -19.39
CA ALA A 151 -3.57 -2.70 -20.31
C ALA A 151 -4.41 -3.83 -20.93
N THR A 152 -5.54 -4.17 -20.31
CA THR A 152 -6.54 -5.12 -20.82
C THR A 152 -7.30 -4.60 -22.04
N ASP A 153 -7.52 -3.28 -22.08
CA ASP A 153 -8.36 -2.60 -23.07
C ASP A 153 -7.50 -1.82 -24.09
N CYS A 154 -6.22 -2.18 -24.19
CA CYS A 154 -5.25 -1.50 -25.03
C CYS A 154 -5.26 -2.02 -26.47
N THR A 155 -5.80 -1.21 -27.38
CA THR A 155 -5.86 -1.50 -28.83
C THR A 155 -4.53 -1.19 -29.56
N GLU A 156 -3.69 -0.34 -28.99
CA GLU A 156 -2.40 0.09 -29.56
C GLU A 156 -1.20 -0.67 -28.99
N GLY A 157 -1.46 -1.63 -28.12
CA GLY A 157 -0.46 -2.37 -27.39
C GLY A 157 0.46 -3.18 -28.30
N ARG A 158 1.74 -3.26 -27.95
CA ARG A 158 2.70 -4.13 -28.63
C ARG A 158 2.31 -5.59 -28.46
N CYS A 159 2.12 -6.32 -29.56
CA CYS A 159 1.87 -7.77 -29.54
C CYS A 159 3.07 -8.49 -28.91
N ARG A 160 2.82 -9.34 -27.91
CA ARG A 160 3.88 -10.05 -27.17
C ARG A 160 4.63 -11.07 -28.03
N ASN A 161 4.06 -11.51 -29.15
CA ASN A 161 4.66 -12.52 -30.03
C ASN A 161 5.53 -11.91 -31.14
N CYS A 162 5.07 -10.83 -31.80
CA CYS A 162 5.77 -10.26 -32.95
C CYS A 162 6.31 -8.83 -32.75
N GLY A 163 5.96 -8.15 -31.64
CA GLY A 163 6.41 -6.79 -31.39
C GLY A 163 5.73 -5.69 -32.22
N GLY A 164 4.78 -6.04 -33.10
CA GLY A 164 3.97 -5.11 -33.88
C GLY A 164 2.86 -4.44 -33.05
N ARG A 165 2.36 -3.29 -33.51
CA ARG A 165 1.20 -2.56 -32.91
C ARG A 165 -0.08 -2.84 -33.71
N GLY A 166 -1.24 -2.58 -33.11
CA GLY A 166 -2.54 -2.61 -33.80
C GLY A 166 -3.23 -3.97 -33.88
N HIS A 167 -2.76 -4.99 -33.15
CA HIS A 167 -3.46 -6.27 -33.02
C HIS A 167 -3.21 -6.95 -31.66
N SER A 168 -4.19 -7.70 -31.17
CA SER A 168 -4.08 -8.50 -29.95
C SER A 168 -3.82 -9.98 -30.27
N VAL A 169 -3.40 -10.75 -29.26
CA VAL A 169 -2.98 -12.15 -29.38
C VAL A 169 -4.08 -13.10 -29.86
N ALA A 170 -5.33 -12.61 -29.97
CA ALA A 170 -6.47 -13.37 -30.48
C ALA A 170 -6.56 -13.40 -32.02
N ALA A 171 -5.79 -12.57 -32.75
CA ALA A 171 -5.89 -12.44 -34.20
C ALA A 171 -4.97 -13.37 -35.00
N VAL A 172 -4.25 -14.29 -34.36
CA VAL A 172 -3.55 -15.37 -35.08
C VAL A 172 -4.51 -16.55 -35.16
N THR A 173 -5.43 -16.50 -36.12
CA THR A 173 -6.09 -17.73 -36.55
C THR A 173 -5.03 -18.60 -37.22
N SER A 174 -4.59 -19.60 -36.48
CA SER A 174 -3.72 -20.68 -36.93
C SER A 174 -4.27 -21.26 -38.23
N LYS A 175 -3.64 -20.94 -39.37
CA LYS A 175 -3.89 -21.65 -40.62
C LYS A 175 -2.62 -22.39 -41.07
N ALA A 176 -2.74 -23.70 -40.87
CA ALA A 176 -2.20 -24.82 -41.64
C ALA A 176 -0.68 -25.09 -41.60
N PHE A 177 -0.37 -26.22 -40.95
CA PHE A 177 0.80 -27.04 -41.22
C PHE A 177 0.74 -27.62 -42.64
N SER A 178 1.90 -27.69 -43.29
CA SER A 178 2.21 -28.79 -44.21
C SER A 178 3.73 -28.98 -44.22
N CYS A 179 4.22 -29.83 -43.31
CA CYS A 179 5.58 -30.35 -43.34
C CYS A 179 5.59 -31.63 -44.19
N TRP A 180 6.18 -31.57 -45.38
CA TRP A 180 6.66 -32.75 -46.07
C TRP A 180 8.15 -32.89 -45.78
N PHE A 181 8.52 -33.96 -45.08
CA PHE A 181 9.90 -34.31 -44.77
C PHE A 181 10.57 -34.89 -46.01
N HIS A 182 11.72 -34.34 -46.42
CA HIS A 182 12.83 -35.18 -46.85
C HIS A 182 14.16 -34.53 -46.44
N TRP A 183 15.06 -35.40 -46.02
CA TRP A 183 16.24 -35.17 -45.21
C TRP A 183 17.35 -34.46 -45.99
N ILE A 184 18.05 -33.52 -45.32
CA ILE A 184 19.45 -33.06 -45.51
C ILE A 184 19.59 -31.52 -45.44
N HIS A 185 20.43 -31.10 -44.48
CA HIS A 185 20.91 -29.76 -44.12
C HIS A 185 19.93 -28.72 -43.55
N ARG A 186 20.36 -28.12 -42.43
CA ARG A 186 19.78 -27.00 -41.70
C ARG A 186 19.16 -25.97 -42.65
N THR A 187 17.84 -25.96 -42.74
CA THR A 187 17.08 -24.84 -43.28
C THR A 187 16.32 -24.19 -42.13
N SER A 188 16.64 -22.93 -41.87
CA SER A 188 15.96 -22.10 -40.90
C SER A 188 14.46 -22.11 -41.19
N CYS A 189 13.66 -22.66 -40.28
CA CYS A 189 12.20 -22.50 -40.29
C CYS A 189 11.90 -21.00 -40.10
N THR A 190 11.65 -20.29 -41.19
CA THR A 190 11.01 -18.98 -41.11
C THR A 190 9.51 -19.23 -40.94
N ILE A 191 9.01 -18.99 -39.74
CA ILE A 191 7.58 -18.75 -39.55
C ILE A 191 7.29 -17.50 -40.38
N LYS A 192 6.70 -17.68 -41.57
CA LYS A 192 6.09 -16.56 -42.29
C LYS A 192 4.85 -16.15 -41.51
N CYS A 193 5.03 -15.26 -40.55
CA CYS A 193 3.95 -14.44 -40.06
C CYS A 193 3.47 -13.62 -41.25
N SER A 194 2.23 -13.84 -41.70
CA SER A 194 1.54 -12.96 -42.64
C SER A 194 1.25 -11.63 -41.93
N CYS A 195 2.28 -10.81 -41.76
CA CYS A 195 2.17 -9.43 -41.36
C CYS A 195 2.00 -8.63 -42.66
N PRO A 196 0.84 -7.98 -42.89
CA PRO A 196 0.72 -7.08 -44.01
C PRO A 196 1.64 -5.89 -43.69
N MET A 197 2.65 -5.71 -44.53
CA MET A 197 3.70 -4.68 -44.44
C MET A 197 4.80 -4.98 -43.41
N ILE A 198 6.04 -4.88 -43.92
CA ILE A 198 7.33 -4.97 -43.23
C ILE A 198 7.93 -6.39 -43.23
N THR A 199 8.84 -6.60 -44.17
CA THR A 199 9.84 -7.67 -44.17
C THR A 199 10.74 -7.54 -42.92
N CYS A 200 10.53 -8.40 -41.93
CA CYS A 200 11.43 -8.47 -40.76
C CYS A 200 12.70 -9.26 -41.12
N PHE A 201 13.85 -8.58 -41.13
CA PHE A 201 15.16 -9.26 -41.09
C PHE A 201 15.37 -9.94 -39.73
N PRO A 202 15.97 -11.15 -39.69
CA PRO A 202 16.24 -11.85 -38.43
C PRO A 202 17.34 -11.14 -37.63
N LYS A 203 17.04 -10.78 -36.37
CA LYS A 203 18.06 -10.39 -35.39
C LYS A 203 18.92 -11.62 -35.06
N LYS A 204 20.24 -11.52 -35.26
CA LYS A 204 21.22 -12.54 -34.81
C LYS A 204 21.11 -12.70 -33.28
N LEU A 205 20.92 -13.93 -32.82
CA LEU A 205 21.11 -14.30 -31.42
C LEU A 205 22.59 -14.19 -31.07
N SER A 206 22.93 -13.45 -30.01
CA SER A 206 24.23 -13.52 -29.37
C SER A 206 24.32 -14.82 -28.56
N THR A 207 25.16 -15.76 -28.99
CA THR A 207 25.57 -16.89 -28.16
C THR A 207 26.95 -16.61 -27.60
N GLY A 208 27.01 -16.32 -26.30
CA GLY A 208 28.24 -16.42 -25.53
C GLY A 208 28.63 -17.89 -25.36
N LEU A 209 29.90 -18.20 -25.60
CA LEU A 209 30.57 -19.40 -25.14
C LEU A 209 32.03 -19.03 -24.89
N GLY A 210 32.46 -19.09 -23.64
CA GLY A 210 33.87 -19.05 -23.29
C GLY A 210 34.51 -20.43 -23.44
N ARG A 211 35.82 -20.47 -23.73
CA ARG A 211 36.87 -21.18 -22.96
C ARG A 211 38.22 -21.24 -23.71
N LEU A 212 39.27 -21.10 -22.89
CA LEU A 212 40.57 -21.80 -22.89
C LEU A 212 41.67 -21.45 -23.92
N LEU A 213 42.77 -20.97 -23.33
CA LEU A 213 44.19 -21.36 -23.52
C LEU A 213 44.75 -21.40 -24.95
N SER A 214 45.69 -20.50 -25.23
CA SER A 214 47.14 -20.80 -25.28
C SER A 214 47.92 -19.51 -25.06
#